data_AF-A0A3D1XTL2-F1
#
_entry.id   AF-A0A3D1XTL2-F1
#
_cell.length_a   1.000
_cell.length_b   1.000
_cell.length_c   1.000
_cell.angle_alpha   90.00
_cell.angle_beta   90.00
_cell.angle_gamma   90.00
#
_symmetry.space_group_name_H-M   'P 1'
#
loop_
_entity.id
_entity.type
_entity.pdbx_description
1 polymer ?
#
loop_
_entity_poly.entity_id
_entity_poly.type
_entity_poly.pdbx_seq_one_letter_code
_entity_poly.pdbx_strand_id
1 'polypeptide(L)'
;MTYQCKLEIFEGPLDLLLHLLKEQKMDIYDIPIAEITRQYLRYLEMMQEMNLELVGEYLVMAAELTRIKSKILLPAPETDEETDFGGGEDPRAELMRRLREYQRYRDAAFELRMKEHDRQQVFSRGGEIEIEESSENRELVDATVFDLLKAYQNILDTKTFEK
;
A
#
# COMPACT_ATOMS: atom_id res chain seq x y z
N MET A 1 7.15 -33.40 -11.04
CA MET A 1 7.32 -32.00 -11.49
C MET A 1 6.48 -31.14 -10.57
N THR A 2 7.06 -30.71 -9.46
CA THR A 2 6.39 -29.90 -8.44
C THR A 2 6.47 -28.45 -8.90
N TYR A 3 5.38 -27.93 -9.45
CA TYR A 3 5.29 -26.51 -9.78
C TYR A 3 5.17 -25.74 -8.47
N GLN A 4 6.26 -25.09 -8.09
CA GLN A 4 6.31 -24.19 -6.94
C GLN A 4 5.61 -22.90 -7.37
N CYS A 5 4.29 -22.83 -7.14
CA CYS A 5 3.52 -21.60 -7.37
C CYS A 5 3.95 -20.60 -6.30
N LYS A 6 4.93 -19.74 -6.63
CA LYS A 6 5.21 -18.56 -5.83
C LYS A 6 3.98 -17.65 -5.97
N LEU A 7 3.11 -17.61 -4.98
CA LEU A 7 2.23 -16.45 -4.87
C LEU A 7 3.12 -15.26 -4.54
N GLU A 8 2.98 -14.21 -5.33
CA GLU A 8 3.35 -12.87 -4.91
C GLU A 8 2.43 -12.54 -3.72
N ILE A 9 3.01 -12.32 -2.54
CA ILE A 9 2.26 -11.79 -1.40
C ILE A 9 1.99 -10.32 -1.75
N PHE A 10 0.80 -10.05 -2.27
CA PHE A 10 0.38 -8.69 -2.57
C PHE A 10 0.08 -7.95 -1.26
N GLU A 11 0.49 -6.68 -1.20
CA GLU A 11 0.24 -5.76 -0.07
C GLU A 11 -1.19 -5.18 -0.13
N GLY A 12 -2.17 -5.99 -0.56
CA GLY A 12 -3.59 -5.66 -0.62
C GLY A 12 -4.22 -5.69 -2.03
N PRO A 13 -5.54 -5.42 -2.12
CA PRO A 13 -6.32 -5.59 -3.34
C PRO A 13 -5.96 -4.58 -4.44
N LEU A 14 -5.51 -3.38 -4.09
CA LEU A 14 -5.08 -2.36 -5.07
C LEU A 14 -3.77 -2.76 -5.76
N ASP A 15 -2.85 -3.41 -5.05
CA ASP A 15 -1.59 -3.87 -5.63
C ASP A 15 -1.83 -5.02 -6.61
N LEU A 16 -2.69 -5.98 -6.24
CA LEU A 16 -3.15 -7.02 -7.14
C LEU A 16 -3.78 -6.43 -8.41
N LEU A 17 -4.62 -5.41 -8.28
CA LEU A 17 -5.22 -4.75 -9.44
C LEU A 17 -4.17 -4.06 -10.33
N LEU A 18 -3.19 -3.37 -9.73
CA LEU A 18 -2.09 -2.78 -10.50
C LEU A 18 -1.25 -3.84 -11.20
N HIS A 19 -1.00 -4.98 -10.56
CA HIS A 19 -0.30 -6.12 -11.15
C HIS A 19 -1.07 -6.64 -12.38
N LEU A 20 -2.36 -6.93 -12.23
CA LEU A 20 -3.21 -7.41 -13.33
C LEU A 20 -3.31 -6.42 -14.49
N LEU A 21 -3.41 -5.12 -14.22
CA LEU A 21 -3.38 -4.08 -15.25
C LEU A 21 -2.06 -4.08 -16.02
N LYS A 22 -0.94 -4.24 -15.31
CA LYS A 22 0.40 -4.28 -15.89
C LYS A 22 0.62 -5.53 -16.75
N GLU A 23 0.21 -6.70 -16.28
CA GLU A 23 0.32 -7.96 -17.03
C GLU A 23 -0.42 -7.90 -18.37
N GLN A 24 -1.61 -7.28 -18.38
CA GLN A 24 -2.44 -7.14 -19.57
C GLN A 24 -2.08 -5.93 -20.44
N LYS A 25 -1.08 -5.14 -20.03
CA LYS A 25 -0.72 -3.86 -20.70
C LYS A 25 -1.92 -2.92 -20.86
N MET A 26 -2.83 -2.93 -19.89
CA MET A 26 -4.00 -2.06 -19.85
C MET A 26 -3.62 -0.68 -19.34
N ASP A 27 -4.26 0.36 -19.88
CA ASP A 27 -4.11 1.72 -19.36
C ASP A 27 -4.94 1.89 -18.08
N ILE A 28 -4.37 2.54 -17.07
CA ILE A 28 -5.05 2.90 -15.83
C ILE A 28 -6.17 3.92 -16.05
N TYR A 29 -6.13 4.67 -17.17
CA TYR A 29 -7.17 5.62 -17.56
C TYR A 29 -8.34 4.99 -18.32
N ASP A 30 -8.13 3.82 -18.93
CA ASP A 30 -9.19 3.09 -19.62
C ASP A 30 -9.19 1.61 -19.23
N ILE A 31 -9.73 1.36 -18.03
CA ILE A 31 -9.79 0.02 -17.46
C ILE A 31 -11.00 -0.73 -18.04
N PRO A 32 -10.81 -1.85 -18.76
CA PRO A 32 -11.91 -2.72 -19.17
C PRO A 32 -12.42 -3.51 -17.96
N ILE A 33 -13.39 -2.91 -17.23
CA ILE A 33 -13.90 -3.45 -15.97
C ILE A 33 -14.36 -4.90 -16.09
N ALA A 34 -15.05 -5.26 -17.17
CA ALA A 34 -15.54 -6.62 -17.35
C ALA A 34 -14.41 -7.66 -17.37
N GLU A 35 -13.25 -7.30 -17.89
CA GLU A 35 -12.08 -8.17 -17.97
C GLU A 35 -11.32 -8.20 -16.64
N ILE A 36 -10.99 -7.03 -16.07
CA ILE A 36 -10.24 -6.97 -14.81
C ILE A 36 -11.00 -7.68 -13.67
N THR A 37 -12.33 -7.53 -13.61
CA THR A 37 -13.16 -8.21 -12.59
C THR A 37 -13.09 -9.72 -12.73
N ARG A 38 -13.10 -10.26 -13.96
CA ARG A 38 -12.96 -11.72 -14.17
C ARG A 38 -11.60 -12.23 -13.71
N GLN A 39 -10.53 -11.49 -14.00
CA GLN A 39 -9.19 -11.90 -13.61
C GLN A 39 -9.01 -11.83 -12.09
N TYR A 40 -9.51 -10.75 -11.49
CA TYR A 40 -9.48 -10.56 -10.04
C TYR A 40 -10.23 -11.67 -9.31
N LEU A 41 -11.44 -12.03 -9.76
CA LEU A 41 -12.22 -13.13 -9.15
C LEU A 41 -11.51 -14.47 -9.28
N ARG A 42 -10.91 -14.77 -10.44
CA ARG A 42 -10.12 -15.99 -10.64
C ARG A 42 -8.92 -16.06 -9.71
N TYR A 43 -8.21 -14.94 -9.52
CA TYR A 43 -7.08 -14.88 -8.58
C TYR A 43 -7.56 -15.07 -7.13
N LEU A 44 -8.70 -14.47 -6.78
CA LEU A 44 -9.32 -14.61 -5.47
C LEU A 44 -9.74 -16.05 -5.18
N GLU A 45 -10.31 -16.77 -6.14
CA GLU A 45 -10.65 -18.19 -6.02
C GLU A 45 -9.39 -19.03 -5.75
N MET A 46 -8.30 -18.80 -6.49
CA MET A 46 -7.02 -19.49 -6.28
C MET A 46 -6.41 -19.18 -4.90
N MET A 47 -6.56 -17.94 -4.41
CA MET A 47 -6.12 -17.56 -3.07
C MET A 47 -6.96 -18.21 -1.97
N GLN A 48 -8.28 -18.29 -2.15
CA GLN A 48 -9.21 -18.89 -1.18
C GLN A 48 -8.93 -20.37 -0.95
N GLU A 49 -8.54 -21.11 -2.00
CA GLU A 49 -8.14 -22.51 -1.88
C GLU A 49 -6.88 -22.70 -1.01
N MET A 50 -6.05 -21.66 -0.87
CA MET A 50 -4.78 -21.72 -0.16
C MET A 50 -4.80 -21.09 1.23
N ASN A 51 -5.55 -20.00 1.43
CA ASN A 51 -5.60 -19.31 2.73
C ASN A 51 -6.86 -18.43 2.88
N LEU A 52 -7.82 -18.87 3.71
CA LEU A 52 -9.11 -18.19 3.92
C LEU A 52 -9.01 -16.95 4.82
N GLU A 53 -7.99 -16.85 5.67
CA GLU A 53 -7.91 -15.84 6.75
C GLU A 53 -7.56 -14.45 6.20
N LEU A 54 -6.90 -14.38 5.03
CA LEU A 54 -6.40 -13.14 4.42
C LEU A 54 -7.39 -12.48 3.42
N VAL A 55 -8.59 -13.03 3.22
CA VAL A 55 -9.43 -12.72 2.04
C VAL A 55 -10.42 -11.56 2.28
N GLY A 56 -10.56 -11.08 3.52
CA GLY A 56 -11.60 -10.09 3.89
C GLY A 56 -11.60 -8.83 3.03
N GLU A 57 -10.46 -8.15 2.93
CA GLU A 57 -10.32 -6.92 2.13
C GLU A 57 -10.47 -7.18 0.62
N TYR A 58 -10.06 -8.37 0.17
CA TYR A 58 -10.18 -8.76 -1.23
C TYR A 58 -11.63 -8.98 -1.66
N LEU A 59 -12.49 -9.49 -0.76
CA LEU A 59 -13.93 -9.63 -1.02
C LEU A 59 -14.64 -8.29 -1.17
N VAL A 60 -14.25 -7.29 -0.36
CA VAL A 60 -14.80 -5.93 -0.47
C VAL A 60 -14.52 -5.37 -1.87
N MET A 61 -13.28 -5.51 -2.35
CA MET A 61 -12.92 -5.08 -3.70
C MET A 61 -13.63 -5.91 -4.79
N ALA A 62 -13.82 -7.21 -4.61
CA ALA A 62 -14.58 -8.05 -5.54
C ALA A 62 -16.04 -7.56 -5.68
N ALA A 63 -16.68 -7.22 -4.56
CA ALA A 63 -18.03 -6.66 -4.55
C ALA A 63 -18.07 -5.29 -5.23
N GLU A 64 -17.08 -4.42 -4.97
CA GLU A 64 -16.97 -3.11 -5.61
C GLU A 64 -16.81 -3.22 -7.12
N LEU A 65 -15.90 -4.07 -7.60
CA LEU A 65 -15.70 -4.36 -9.03
C LEU A 65 -16.96 -4.93 -9.70
N THR A 66 -17.70 -5.79 -9.00
CA THR A 66 -18.94 -6.37 -9.50
C THR A 66 -20.04 -5.31 -9.61
N ARG A 67 -20.15 -4.41 -8.62
CA ARG A 67 -21.07 -3.26 -8.65
C ARG A 67 -20.75 -2.32 -9.81
N ILE A 68 -19.48 -1.97 -10.00
CA ILE A 68 -19.03 -1.11 -11.10
C ILE A 68 -19.35 -1.78 -12.45
N LYS A 69 -19.04 -3.07 -12.60
CA LYS A 69 -19.36 -3.85 -13.80
C LYS A 69 -20.85 -3.83 -14.12
N SER A 70 -21.71 -4.08 -13.12
CA SER A 70 -23.16 -4.05 -13.28
C SER A 70 -23.66 -2.69 -13.75
N LYS A 71 -23.22 -1.60 -13.10
CA LYS A 71 -23.62 -0.23 -13.45
C LYS A 71 -23.20 0.18 -14.86
N ILE A 72 -22.05 -0.29 -15.35
CA ILE A 72 -21.57 -0.01 -16.72
C ILE A 72 -22.36 -0.78 -17.78
N LEU A 73 -22.78 -2.01 -17.48
CA LEU A 73 -23.46 -2.88 -18.44
C LEU A 73 -24.97 -2.65 -18.53
N LEU A 74 -25.57 -2.03 -17.52
CA LEU A 74 -27.01 -1.75 -17.49
C LEU A 74 -27.32 -0.49 -18.31
N PRO A 75 -28.34 -0.52 -19.20
CA PRO A 75 -28.83 0.69 -19.85
C PRO A 75 -29.42 1.64 -18.80
N ALA A 76 -29.13 2.93 -18.93
CA ALA A 76 -29.75 3.95 -18.08
C ALA A 76 -31.28 3.89 -18.26
N PRO A 77 -32.08 3.92 -17.18
CA PRO A 77 -33.52 3.98 -17.32
C PRO A 77 -33.89 5.27 -18.06
N GLU A 78 -34.63 5.14 -19.17
CA GLU A 78 -35.31 6.26 -19.82
C GLU A 78 -36.39 6.75 -18.86
N THR A 79 -36.02 7.67 -17.99
CA THR A 79 -36.97 8.45 -17.20
C THR A 79 -37.00 9.83 -17.84
N ASP A 80 -38.19 10.27 -18.27
CA ASP A 80 -38.48 11.59 -18.87
C ASP A 80 -38.29 12.77 -17.88
N GLU A 81 -37.23 12.73 -17.08
CA GLU A 81 -36.77 13.84 -16.24
C GLU A 81 -35.37 14.24 -16.71
N GLU A 82 -35.35 14.97 -17.83
CA GLU A 82 -34.16 15.55 -18.46
C GLU A 82 -33.52 16.70 -17.63
N THR A 83 -33.86 16.84 -16.34
CA THR A 83 -33.40 17.92 -15.46
C THR A 83 -33.25 17.47 -14.01
N ASP A 84 -32.30 16.58 -13.71
CA ASP A 84 -31.32 16.72 -12.61
C ASP A 84 -30.34 15.53 -12.68
N PHE A 85 -29.03 15.76 -12.63
CA PHE A 85 -27.95 14.74 -12.72
C PHE A 85 -27.55 14.17 -14.10
N GLY A 86 -27.86 14.90 -15.18
CA GLY A 86 -27.24 14.69 -16.50
C GLY A 86 -25.74 14.97 -16.47
N GLY A 87 -24.94 13.94 -16.16
CA GLY A 87 -23.48 14.00 -16.08
C GLY A 87 -22.91 13.10 -14.99
N GLY A 88 -23.43 11.88 -14.86
CA GLY A 88 -22.93 10.92 -13.88
C GLY A 88 -21.44 10.67 -14.09
N GLU A 89 -20.64 11.04 -13.09
CA GLU A 89 -19.21 10.74 -13.01
C GLU A 89 -18.96 9.27 -13.39
N ASP A 90 -17.92 9.00 -14.19
CA ASP A 90 -17.57 7.64 -14.62
C ASP A 90 -17.59 6.73 -13.37
N PRO A 91 -18.39 5.65 -13.33
CA PRO A 91 -18.45 4.78 -12.15
C PRO A 91 -17.09 4.17 -11.77
N ARG A 92 -16.09 4.24 -12.67
CA ARG A 92 -14.70 3.84 -12.46
C ARG A 92 -13.84 4.95 -11.84
N ALA A 93 -14.28 6.21 -11.82
CA ALA A 93 -13.48 7.37 -11.44
C ALA A 93 -12.83 7.24 -10.07
N GLU A 94 -13.60 6.78 -9.08
CA GLU A 94 -13.10 6.57 -7.73
C GLU A 94 -12.01 5.49 -7.67
N LEU A 95 -12.22 4.36 -8.36
CA LEU A 95 -11.24 3.28 -8.44
C LEU A 95 -9.95 3.74 -9.13
N MET A 96 -10.07 4.46 -10.25
CA MET A 96 -8.92 5.04 -10.97
C MET A 96 -8.13 5.99 -10.07
N ARG A 97 -8.82 6.84 -9.31
CA ARG A 97 -8.17 7.75 -8.35
C ARG A 97 -7.37 6.98 -7.30
N ARG A 98 -7.98 5.97 -6.66
CA ARG A 98 -7.31 5.14 -5.64
C ARG A 98 -6.11 4.38 -6.21
N LEU A 99 -6.23 3.80 -7.41
CA LEU A 99 -5.13 3.09 -8.06
C LEU A 99 -3.94 4.02 -8.38
N ARG A 100 -4.21 5.23 -8.89
CA ARG A 100 -3.16 6.22 -9.15
C ARG A 100 -2.47 6.69 -7.87
N GLU A 101 -3.25 6.93 -6.83
CA GLU A 101 -2.71 7.34 -5.54
C GLU A 101 -1.83 6.25 -4.91
N TYR A 102 -2.31 5.00 -4.93
CA TYR A 102 -1.54 3.86 -4.47
C TYR A 102 -0.25 3.68 -5.28
N GLN A 103 -0.32 3.75 -6.62
CA GLN A 103 0.86 3.68 -7.48
C GLN A 103 1.90 4.75 -7.11
N ARG A 104 1.47 6.00 -6.90
CA ARG A 104 2.36 7.09 -6.50
C ARG A 104 3.07 6.80 -5.18
N TYR A 105 2.35 6.28 -4.18
CA TYR A 105 2.97 5.92 -2.89
C TYR A 105 3.87 4.69 -3.01
N ARG A 106 3.52 3.71 -3.82
CA ARG A 106 4.37 2.55 -4.09
C ARG A 106 5.70 2.96 -4.73
N ASP A 107 5.65 3.87 -5.69
CA ASP A 107 6.85 4.37 -6.37
C ASP A 107 7.72 5.20 -5.39
N ALA A 108 7.10 6.05 -4.56
CA ALA A 108 7.81 6.79 -3.51
C ALA A 108 8.42 5.86 -2.45
N ALA A 109 7.72 4.80 -2.05
CA ALA A 109 8.23 3.78 -1.12
C ALA A 109 9.43 3.04 -1.71
N PHE A 110 9.40 2.74 -3.02
CA PHE A 110 10.53 2.15 -3.73
C PHE A 110 11.76 3.09 -3.72
N GLU A 111 11.57 4.38 -4.00
CA GLU A 111 12.66 5.37 -3.92
C GLU A 111 13.25 5.48 -2.50
N LEU A 112 12.38 5.50 -1.48
CA LEU A 112 12.81 5.54 -0.08
C LEU A 112 13.61 4.28 0.29
N ARG A 113 13.19 3.11 -0.18
CA ARG A 113 13.90 1.86 0.03
C ARG A 113 15.29 1.87 -0.59
N MET A 114 15.45 2.49 -1.77
CA MET A 114 16.78 2.68 -2.37
C MET A 114 17.67 3.60 -1.53
N LYS A 115 17.12 4.72 -1.04
CA LYS A 115 17.85 5.62 -0.13
C LYS A 115 18.22 4.97 1.19
N GLU A 116 17.33 4.16 1.74
CA GLU A 116 17.60 3.36 2.94
C GLU A 116 18.77 2.40 2.70
N HIS A 117 18.73 1.65 1.59
CA HIS A 117 19.81 0.75 1.20
C HIS A 117 21.15 1.48 1.07
N ASP A 118 21.18 2.63 0.40
CA ASP A 118 22.40 3.43 0.26
C ASP A 118 22.89 3.96 1.61
N ARG A 119 21.97 4.37 2.49
CA ARG A 119 22.29 4.84 3.85
C ARG A 119 22.88 3.72 4.72
N GLN A 120 22.39 2.48 4.58
CA GLN A 120 22.91 1.32 5.31
C GLN A 120 24.38 1.03 4.97
N GLN A 121 24.88 1.47 3.81
CA GLN A 121 26.29 1.32 3.42
C GLN A 121 27.20 2.40 4.01
N VAL A 122 26.66 3.43 4.68
CA VAL A 122 27.42 4.50 5.30
C VAL A 122 27.57 4.24 6.79
N PHE A 123 28.77 3.84 7.21
CA PHE A 123 29.11 3.61 8.61
C PHE A 123 29.64 4.90 9.25
N SER A 124 28.90 5.48 10.19
CA SER A 124 29.43 6.53 11.05
C SER A 124 30.27 5.92 12.16
N ARG A 125 31.51 6.41 12.36
CA ARG A 125 32.22 6.16 13.61
C ARG A 125 31.37 6.77 14.73
N GLY A 126 30.93 5.94 15.68
CA GLY A 126 30.30 6.46 16.91
C GLY A 126 31.24 7.51 17.48
N GLY A 127 30.75 8.74 17.64
CA GLY A 127 31.59 9.84 18.11
C GLY A 127 32.33 9.42 19.38
N GLU A 128 33.59 9.83 19.50
CA GLU A 128 34.25 9.81 20.80
C GLU A 128 33.35 10.64 21.73
N ILE A 129 32.75 9.97 22.72
CA ILE A 129 32.05 10.68 23.78
C ILE A 129 33.16 11.31 24.60
N GLU A 130 33.55 12.54 24.25
CA GLU A 130 34.36 13.39 25.11
C GLU A 130 33.50 13.72 26.33
N ILE A 131 33.66 12.92 27.38
CA ILE A 131 33.13 13.26 28.69
C ILE A 131 34.06 14.36 29.21
N GLU A 132 33.68 15.63 29.01
CA GLU A 132 34.36 16.73 29.69
C GLU A 132 34.16 16.54 31.21
N GLU A 133 35.20 16.07 31.90
CA GLU A 133 35.17 15.88 33.36
C GLU A 133 35.12 17.23 34.12
N SER A 134 35.33 18.36 33.43
CA SER A 134 35.55 19.66 34.03
C SER A 134 34.76 20.81 33.39
N SER A 135 33.46 20.63 33.14
CA SER A 135 32.59 21.76 32.81
C SER A 135 31.99 22.34 34.10
N GLU A 136 32.58 23.42 34.62
CA GLU A 136 31.98 24.25 35.70
C GLU A 136 30.62 24.85 35.28
N ASN A 137 30.29 24.78 33.99
CA ASN A 137 29.00 25.13 33.39
C ASN A 137 28.30 23.87 32.90
N ARG A 138 27.69 23.10 33.82
CA ARG A 138 26.71 22.09 33.40
C ARG A 138 25.44 22.82 32.97
N GLU A 139 25.28 23.02 31.67
CA GLU A 139 23.97 23.38 31.12
C GLU A 139 23.00 22.26 31.51
N LEU A 140 22.04 22.60 32.38
CA LEU A 140 20.98 21.68 32.74
C LEU A 140 20.15 21.46 31.49
N VAL A 141 20.22 20.25 30.94
CA VAL A 141 19.33 19.83 29.86
C VAL A 141 17.92 19.79 30.44
N ASP A 142 17.01 20.56 29.86
CA ASP A 142 15.58 20.49 30.17
C ASP A 142 15.04 19.16 29.61
N ALA A 143 15.18 18.11 30.42
CA ALA A 143 14.77 16.76 30.08
C ALA A 143 13.61 16.34 30.97
N THR A 144 12.58 15.79 30.35
CA THR A 144 11.41 15.26 31.03
C THR A 144 11.56 13.75 31.27
N VAL A 145 10.72 13.19 32.14
CA VAL A 145 10.64 11.73 32.36
C VAL A 145 10.31 10.99 31.05
N PHE A 146 9.58 11.63 30.13
CA PHE A 146 9.28 11.06 28.81
C PHE A 146 10.51 10.93 27.93
N ASP A 147 11.46 11.85 28.02
CA ASP A 147 12.72 11.77 27.26
C ASP A 147 13.56 10.60 27.74
N LEU A 148 13.55 10.33 29.06
CA LEU A 148 14.24 9.18 29.64
C LEU A 148 13.59 7.85 29.23
N LEU A 149 12.24 7.80 29.20
CA LEU A 149 11.51 6.64 28.70
C LEU A 149 11.80 6.40 27.22
N LYS A 150 11.82 7.45 26.39
CA LYS A 150 12.12 7.38 24.96
C LYS A 150 13.54 6.90 24.70
N ALA A 151 14.52 7.42 25.45
CA ALA A 151 15.90 6.95 25.39
C ALA A 151 16.02 5.46 25.76
N TYR A 152 15.31 5.03 26.80
CA TYR A 152 15.25 3.62 27.20
C TYR A 152 14.60 2.73 26.12
N GLN A 153 13.50 3.17 25.51
CA GLN A 153 12.86 2.46 24.39
C GLN A 153 13.80 2.32 23.20
N ASN A 154 14.50 3.39 22.81
CA ASN A 154 15.48 3.35 21.71
C ASN A 154 16.59 2.31 21.96
N ILE A 155 17.02 2.14 23.22
CA ILE A 155 18.03 1.12 23.59
C ILE A 155 17.45 -0.30 23.48
N LEU A 156 16.19 -0.49 23.83
CA LEU A 156 15.53 -1.80 23.69
C LEU A 156 15.34 -2.18 22.22
N ASP A 157 14.90 -1.24 21.38
CA ASP A 157 14.68 -1.47 19.95
C ASP A 157 15.98 -1.71 19.18
N THR A 158 17.08 -1.10 19.62
CA THR A 158 18.40 -1.34 19.01
C THR A 158 18.99 -2.71 19.39
N LYS A 159 18.70 -3.24 20.59
CA LYS A 159 19.17 -4.57 21.02
C LYS A 159 18.38 -5.73 20.42
N THR A 160 17.11 -5.54 20.07
CA THR A 160 16.29 -6.60 19.47
C THR A 160 16.67 -6.90 18.01
N PHE A 161 17.56 -6.10 17.41
CA PHE A 161 18.04 -6.26 16.03
C PHE A 161 19.37 -7.02 15.88
N GLU A 162 19.98 -7.56 16.94
CA GLU A 162 21.03 -8.57 16.79
C GLU A 162 20.40 -9.94 16.50
N LYS A 163 20.34 -10.32 15.22
CA LYS A 163 19.99 -11.67 14.77
C LYS A 163 21.01 -12.19 13.76
#